data_AF-A0A970DMT1-F1
#
_entry.id   AF-A0A970DMT1-F1
#
_cell.length_a   1.000
_cell.length_b   1.000
_cell.length_c   1.000
_cell.angle_alpha   90.00
_cell.angle_beta   90.00
_cell.angle_gamma   90.00
#
_symmetry.space_group_name_H-M   'P 1'
#
loop_
_entity.id
_entity.type
_entity.pdbx_description
1 polymer ?
#
loop_
_entity_poly.entity_id
_entity_poly.type
_entity_poly.pdbx_seq_one_letter_code
_entity_poly.pdbx_strand_id
1 'polypeptide(L)'
;MKKILVGILLCFVLLLTGCSNELKSNPNGVKLYLNDEIIKYMPYEKDVVPFFVFSEGMNLNTIKYSRFTFQEILSGNDDFIVSDAISDLLNEYQDNIYTKIDTQTISSTTRMNRIEIVNGKPKVIKEKLPVDEVFTSDDKKQKVVYDEVAFVLLENGLQLSIEYRRFNSNGKTYYAWRYTRSITLYLHYPLMVYKNEEGKNRLIILPLPNYTKYSVGPQLALKSLIEEDTYLKESYYNFSFEPNRKDDIINFYIERYNGVADNNKITCTYLGIDFIITFDENTFKIAKA
;
A
#
# COMPACT_ATOMS: atom_id res chain seq x y z
N MET A 1 40.32 -9.07 32.76
CA MET A 1 38.92 -8.56 32.81
C MET A 1 38.69 -7.28 32.00
N LYS A 2 39.59 -6.27 32.02
CA LYS A 2 39.40 -5.02 31.23
C LYS A 2 39.27 -5.21 29.70
N LYS A 3 39.94 -6.21 29.11
CA LYS A 3 39.88 -6.49 27.66
C LYS A 3 38.57 -7.12 27.18
N ILE A 4 37.87 -7.87 28.05
CA ILE A 4 36.57 -8.48 27.74
C ILE A 4 35.45 -7.42 27.80
N LEU A 5 35.55 -6.48 28.74
CA LEU A 5 34.61 -5.36 28.86
C LEU A 5 34.63 -4.44 27.62
N VAL A 6 35.80 -4.21 27.02
CA VAL A 6 35.94 -3.39 25.80
C VAL A 6 35.33 -4.10 24.58
N GLY A 7 35.44 -5.43 24.48
CA GLY A 7 34.82 -6.21 23.41
C GLY A 7 33.28 -6.21 23.47
N ILE A 8 32.72 -6.32 24.68
CA ILE A 8 31.27 -6.24 24.89
C ILE A 8 30.75 -4.82 24.62
N LEU A 9 31.50 -3.79 25.01
CA LEU A 9 31.15 -2.40 24.73
C LEU A 9 31.17 -2.09 23.22
N LEU A 10 32.13 -2.62 22.46
CA LEU A 10 32.17 -2.48 21.00
C LEU A 10 30.99 -3.17 20.30
N CYS A 11 30.59 -4.36 20.77
CA CYS A 11 29.39 -5.04 20.24
C CYS A 11 28.10 -4.28 20.56
N PHE A 12 28.01 -3.61 21.72
CA PHE A 12 26.88 -2.75 22.06
C PHE A 12 26.83 -1.47 21.21
N VAL A 13 27.98 -0.86 20.87
CA VAL A 13 28.02 0.31 19.98
C VAL A 13 27.60 -0.04 18.55
N LEU A 14 27.93 -1.25 18.06
CA LEU A 14 27.46 -1.74 16.76
C LEU A 14 25.95 -2.05 16.77
N LEU A 15 25.41 -2.57 17.86
CA LEU A 15 23.97 -2.81 18.04
C LEU A 15 23.16 -1.51 18.23
N LEU A 16 23.80 -0.40 18.64
CA LEU A 16 23.18 0.92 18.79
C LEU A 16 23.15 1.76 17.50
N THR A 17 23.63 1.24 16.37
CA THR A 17 23.44 1.86 15.04
C THR A 17 22.06 1.54 14.42
N GLY A 18 21.22 0.79 15.14
CA GLY A 18 19.87 0.43 14.72
C GLY A 18 18.90 1.61 14.77
N CYS A 19 18.33 1.94 13.60
CA CYS A 19 17.41 3.06 13.27
C CYS A 19 18.10 4.39 12.96
N SER A 20 18.83 4.48 11.85
CA SER A 20 19.14 5.79 11.27
C SER A 20 17.82 6.44 10.80
N ASN A 21 17.47 7.60 11.37
CA ASN A 21 16.37 8.46 10.91
C ASN A 21 16.74 9.23 9.62
N GLU A 22 17.59 8.66 8.77
CA GLU A 22 17.98 9.31 7.52
C GLU A 22 16.77 9.44 6.61
N LEU A 23 16.59 10.63 6.06
CA LEU A 23 15.52 10.96 5.15
C LEU A 23 16.03 10.95 3.72
N LYS A 24 15.18 10.51 2.81
CA LYS A 24 15.33 10.65 1.37
C LYS A 24 14.32 11.68 0.88
N SER A 25 14.80 12.74 0.25
CA SER A 25 13.94 13.71 -0.43
C SER A 25 13.52 13.15 -1.79
N ASN A 26 12.23 13.26 -2.10
CA ASN A 26 11.63 12.85 -3.37
C ASN A 26 11.05 14.10 -4.04
N PRO A 27 11.82 14.81 -4.88
CA PRO A 27 11.47 16.15 -5.38
C PRO A 27 10.33 16.19 -6.41
N ASN A 28 9.84 15.03 -6.87
CA ASN A 28 8.74 14.93 -7.83
C ASN A 28 7.77 13.80 -7.44
N GLY A 29 7.35 13.80 -6.19
CA GLY A 29 6.48 12.78 -5.62
C GLY A 29 7.20 11.49 -5.23
N VAL A 30 6.50 10.64 -4.49
CA VAL A 30 7.02 9.39 -3.96
C VAL A 30 6.69 8.26 -4.94
N LYS A 31 7.70 7.78 -5.67
CA LYS A 31 7.56 6.68 -6.62
C LYS A 31 7.56 5.32 -5.91
N LEU A 32 6.49 4.55 -6.10
CA LEU A 32 6.38 3.16 -5.69
C LEU A 32 6.44 2.26 -6.92
N TYR A 33 7.32 1.26 -6.91
CA TYR A 33 7.58 0.42 -8.08
C TYR A 33 8.18 -0.93 -7.70
N LEU A 34 8.10 -1.89 -8.63
CA LEU A 34 8.73 -3.20 -8.48
C LEU A 34 10.22 -3.15 -8.87
N ASN A 35 11.07 -3.89 -8.17
CA ASN A 35 12.51 -3.90 -8.45
C ASN A 35 12.87 -4.72 -9.70
N ASP A 36 13.98 -4.37 -10.35
CA ASP A 36 14.46 -5.04 -11.56
C ASP A 36 14.76 -6.53 -11.36
N GLU A 37 15.13 -6.91 -10.13
CA GLU A 37 15.42 -8.31 -9.78
C GLU A 37 14.19 -9.22 -9.87
N ILE A 38 12.99 -8.68 -9.67
CA ILE A 38 11.74 -9.44 -9.84
C ILE A 38 11.25 -9.31 -11.28
N ILE A 39 11.32 -8.11 -11.87
CA ILE A 39 10.86 -7.83 -13.25
C ILE A 39 11.50 -8.76 -14.27
N LYS A 40 12.78 -9.12 -14.10
CA LYS A 40 13.50 -10.03 -15.02
C LYS A 40 12.87 -11.44 -15.18
N TYR A 41 11.95 -11.82 -14.30
CA TYR A 41 11.21 -13.08 -14.37
C TYR A 41 9.77 -12.92 -14.89
N MET A 42 9.40 -11.72 -15.31
CA MET A 42 8.10 -11.41 -15.89
C MET A 42 8.16 -11.44 -17.42
N PRO A 43 7.03 -11.72 -18.09
CA PRO A 43 6.95 -11.69 -19.55
C PRO A 43 6.76 -10.27 -20.11
N TYR A 44 6.82 -9.23 -19.27
CA TYR A 44 6.57 -7.84 -19.65
C TYR A 44 7.87 -7.13 -19.97
N GLU A 45 7.82 -6.20 -20.94
CA GLU A 45 8.84 -5.17 -21.06
C GLU A 45 8.85 -4.29 -19.79
N LYS A 46 10.02 -3.78 -19.41
CA LYS A 46 10.20 -3.07 -18.14
C LYS A 46 9.32 -1.82 -18.02
N ASP A 47 9.07 -1.12 -19.13
CA ASP A 47 8.24 0.07 -19.23
C ASP A 47 6.73 -0.24 -19.17
N VAL A 48 6.32 -1.49 -19.40
CA VAL A 48 4.94 -1.96 -19.25
C VAL A 48 4.59 -2.27 -17.79
N VAL A 49 5.58 -2.54 -16.94
CA VAL A 49 5.34 -2.87 -15.53
C VAL A 49 4.76 -1.65 -14.79
N PRO A 50 3.54 -1.75 -14.25
CA PRO A 50 2.87 -0.61 -13.64
C PRO A 50 3.62 -0.11 -12.40
N PHE A 51 3.64 1.21 -12.22
CA PHE A 51 4.16 1.90 -11.04
C PHE A 51 3.19 3.03 -10.67
N PHE A 52 3.42 3.64 -9.51
CA PHE A 52 2.64 4.79 -9.06
C PHE A 52 3.54 5.88 -8.50
N VAL A 53 3.17 7.15 -8.69
CA VAL A 53 3.85 8.31 -8.10
C VAL A 53 2.83 9.04 -7.22
N PHE A 54 3.02 8.96 -5.91
CA PHE A 54 2.18 9.69 -4.98
C PHE A 54 2.59 11.16 -4.94
N SER A 55 1.61 12.06 -5.15
CA SER A 55 1.80 13.52 -5.11
C SER A 55 2.87 14.01 -6.10
N GLU A 56 2.69 13.71 -7.38
CA GLU A 56 3.59 14.18 -8.43
C GLU A 56 3.72 15.72 -8.42
N GLY A 57 4.93 16.23 -8.65
CA GLY A 57 5.25 17.66 -8.52
C GLY A 57 5.51 18.17 -7.10
N MET A 58 5.22 17.39 -6.05
CA MET A 58 5.53 17.76 -4.66
C MET A 58 6.88 17.19 -4.21
N ASN A 59 7.59 17.91 -3.33
CA ASN A 59 8.77 17.38 -2.66
C ASN A 59 8.39 16.79 -1.30
N LEU A 60 8.43 15.47 -1.19
CA LEU A 60 8.13 14.74 0.04
C LEU A 60 9.31 13.90 0.50
N ASN A 61 9.54 13.87 1.80
CA ASN A 61 10.56 13.06 2.45
C ASN A 61 9.99 11.69 2.83
N THR A 62 10.77 10.64 2.57
CA THR A 62 10.54 9.29 3.08
C THR A 62 11.72 8.84 3.93
N ILE A 63 11.56 7.77 4.71
CA ILE A 63 12.72 7.11 5.32
C ILE A 63 13.64 6.60 4.21
N LYS A 64 14.96 6.78 4.37
CA LYS A 64 15.93 6.44 3.32
C LYS A 64 16.02 4.94 3.02
N TYR A 65 15.83 4.12 4.06
CA TYR A 65 16.01 2.66 3.98
C TYR A 65 14.65 1.95 4.11
N SER A 66 13.77 2.18 3.14
CA SER A 66 12.56 1.36 2.97
C SER A 66 12.95 -0.09 2.67
N ARG A 67 12.20 -1.06 3.22
CA ARG A 67 12.47 -2.48 2.98
C ARG A 67 12.24 -2.88 1.52
N PHE A 68 11.28 -2.22 0.87
CA PHE A 68 10.82 -2.53 -0.47
C PHE A 68 10.59 -1.25 -1.27
N THR A 69 10.88 -1.26 -2.57
CA THR A 69 10.66 -0.12 -3.48
C THR A 69 9.18 0.17 -3.74
N PHE A 70 8.29 -0.75 -3.39
CA PHE A 70 6.84 -0.61 -3.45
C PHE A 70 6.22 -0.30 -2.08
N GLN A 71 7.03 0.02 -1.06
CA GLN A 71 6.59 0.44 0.25
C GLN A 71 7.40 1.66 0.73
N GLU A 72 6.75 2.79 0.91
CA GLU A 72 7.42 4.03 1.33
C GLU A 72 6.77 4.59 2.60
N ILE A 73 7.59 5.07 3.54
CA ILE A 73 7.12 5.61 4.82
C ILE A 73 7.44 7.10 4.84
N LEU A 74 6.40 7.94 4.86
CA LEU A 74 6.54 9.39 4.92
C LEU A 74 7.08 9.81 6.29
N SER A 75 8.11 10.64 6.30
CA SER A 75 8.77 11.08 7.53
C SER A 75 9.47 12.42 7.34
N GLY A 76 9.49 13.27 8.37
CA GLY A 76 10.15 14.56 8.31
C GLY A 76 9.52 15.54 7.32
N ASN A 77 8.21 15.43 7.11
CA ASN A 77 7.40 16.35 6.31
C ASN A 77 6.60 17.29 7.22
N ASP A 78 6.08 18.35 6.63
CA ASP A 78 4.98 19.11 7.22
C ASP A 78 3.70 18.26 7.15
N ASP A 79 3.10 17.98 8.29
CA ASP A 79 1.93 17.11 8.38
C ASP A 79 0.72 17.71 7.64
N PHE A 80 0.61 19.04 7.55
CA PHE A 80 -0.48 19.70 6.82
C PHE A 80 -0.33 19.50 5.31
N ILE A 81 0.91 19.61 4.80
CA ILE A 81 1.20 19.36 3.38
C ILE A 81 0.92 17.89 3.02
N VAL A 82 1.33 16.95 3.87
CA VAL A 82 1.04 15.53 3.66
C VAL A 82 -0.47 15.25 3.75
N SER A 83 -1.16 15.90 4.68
CA SER A 83 -2.60 15.78 4.83
C SER A 83 -3.34 16.24 3.57
N ASP A 84 -2.93 17.35 2.99
CA ASP A 84 -3.53 17.88 1.75
C ASP A 84 -3.26 16.94 0.57
N ALA A 85 -2.03 16.47 0.42
CA ALA A 85 -1.65 15.45 -0.56
C ALA A 85 -2.49 14.16 -0.48
N ILE A 86 -2.78 13.67 0.74
CA ILE A 86 -3.65 12.51 0.94
C ILE A 86 -5.10 12.87 0.58
N SER A 87 -5.57 14.04 0.99
CA SER A 87 -6.93 14.49 0.66
C SER A 87 -7.14 14.57 -0.86
N ASP A 88 -6.17 15.12 -1.59
CA ASP A 88 -6.24 15.26 -3.05
C ASP A 88 -6.32 13.90 -3.72
N LEU A 89 -5.46 12.95 -3.32
CA LEU A 89 -5.52 11.58 -3.82
C LEU A 89 -6.87 10.91 -3.50
N LEU A 90 -7.36 11.03 -2.26
CA LEU A 90 -8.62 10.37 -1.88
C LEU A 90 -9.83 10.99 -2.62
N ASN A 91 -9.78 12.28 -2.93
CA ASN A 91 -10.79 12.94 -3.75
C ASN A 91 -10.71 12.50 -5.22
N GLU A 92 -9.50 12.39 -5.78
CA GLU A 92 -9.26 11.92 -7.15
C GLU A 92 -9.84 10.51 -7.38
N TYR A 93 -9.69 9.63 -6.38
CA TYR A 93 -10.13 8.24 -6.46
C TYR A 93 -11.38 7.92 -5.65
N GLN A 94 -12.22 8.92 -5.30
CA GLN A 94 -13.37 8.73 -4.39
C GLN A 94 -14.29 7.55 -4.73
N ASP A 95 -14.48 7.26 -6.02
CA ASP A 95 -15.33 6.16 -6.52
C ASP A 95 -14.64 4.79 -6.51
N ASN A 96 -13.33 4.76 -6.24
CA ASN A 96 -12.46 3.58 -6.31
C ASN A 96 -11.74 3.29 -4.98
N ILE A 97 -12.28 3.77 -3.86
CA ILE A 97 -11.69 3.62 -2.53
C ILE A 97 -12.51 2.69 -1.64
N TYR A 98 -11.79 1.81 -0.94
CA TYR A 98 -12.31 1.08 0.20
C TYR A 98 -11.55 1.50 1.46
N THR A 99 -12.26 1.95 2.50
CA THR A 99 -11.65 2.33 3.78
C THR A 99 -11.92 1.30 4.87
N LYS A 100 -10.87 0.89 5.58
CA LYS A 100 -10.97 0.03 6.76
C LYS A 100 -10.55 0.80 8.01
N ILE A 101 -11.46 0.95 8.97
CA ILE A 101 -11.15 1.51 10.28
C ILE A 101 -10.50 0.41 11.13
N ASP A 102 -9.26 0.63 11.57
CA ASP A 102 -8.55 -0.28 12.47
C ASP A 102 -8.86 0.03 13.94
N THR A 103 -8.98 1.31 14.30
CA THR A 103 -9.27 1.75 15.67
C THR A 103 -10.02 3.07 15.67
N GLN A 104 -10.98 3.22 16.58
CA GLN A 104 -11.67 4.47 16.88
C GLN A 104 -11.35 4.89 18.31
N THR A 105 -10.90 6.13 18.50
CA THR A 105 -10.56 6.68 19.82
C THR A 105 -11.29 8.00 20.05
N ILE A 106 -11.92 8.15 21.21
CA ILE A 106 -12.46 9.44 21.64
C ILE A 106 -11.30 10.33 22.09
N SER A 107 -11.12 11.46 21.43
CA SER A 107 -10.11 12.46 21.78
C SER A 107 -10.62 13.86 21.49
N SER A 108 -10.46 14.77 22.43
CA SER A 108 -10.86 16.17 22.26
C SER A 108 -9.87 16.98 21.42
N THR A 109 -8.65 16.47 21.24
CA THR A 109 -7.58 17.14 20.51
C THR A 109 -6.65 16.12 19.86
N THR A 110 -5.90 16.57 18.86
CA THR A 110 -4.86 15.78 18.22
C THR A 110 -3.67 16.66 17.87
N ARG A 111 -2.57 16.08 17.40
CA ARG A 111 -1.34 16.81 17.09
C ARG A 111 -0.97 16.66 15.63
N MET A 112 -0.64 17.79 15.01
CA MET A 112 0.05 17.86 13.74
C MET A 112 1.34 18.67 13.91
N ASN A 113 2.29 18.46 13.02
CA ASN A 113 3.56 19.16 12.99
C ASN A 113 3.64 20.03 11.74
N ARG A 114 3.91 21.32 11.92
CA ARG A 114 4.28 22.23 10.85
C ARG A 114 5.80 22.31 10.75
N ILE A 115 6.34 22.47 9.55
CA ILE A 115 7.76 22.77 9.35
C ILE A 115 7.90 24.22 8.92
N GLU A 116 8.63 24.99 9.73
CA GLU A 116 8.95 26.39 9.44
C GLU A 116 10.47 26.57 9.29
N ILE A 117 10.89 27.53 8.46
CA ILE A 117 12.30 27.90 8.34
C ILE A 117 12.60 28.99 9.35
N VAL A 118 13.41 28.67 10.37
CA VAL A 118 13.87 29.63 11.39
C VAL A 118 15.39 29.71 11.31
N ASN A 119 15.92 30.91 11.06
CA ASN A 119 17.37 31.15 10.88
C ASN A 119 18.01 30.23 9.82
N GLY A 120 17.32 30.03 8.70
CA GLY A 120 17.80 29.19 7.59
C GLY A 120 17.81 27.68 7.88
N LYS A 121 17.20 27.22 8.98
CA LYS A 121 17.10 25.80 9.33
C LYS A 121 15.64 25.38 9.50
N PRO A 122 15.26 24.16 9.06
CA PRO A 122 13.92 23.64 9.30
C PRO A 122 13.72 23.40 10.80
N LYS A 123 12.61 23.91 11.34
CA LYS A 123 12.17 23.73 12.71
C LYS A 123 10.77 23.13 12.73
N VAL A 124 10.60 22.07 13.51
CA VAL A 124 9.30 21.42 13.70
C VAL A 124 8.52 22.17 14.78
N ILE A 125 7.36 22.70 14.40
CA ILE A 125 6.39 23.33 15.29
C ILE A 125 5.26 22.33 15.55
N LYS A 126 5.00 22.03 16.83
CA LYS A 126 3.99 21.06 17.25
C LYS A 126 2.68 21.80 17.49
N GLU A 127 1.70 21.58 16.62
CA GLU A 127 0.37 22.18 16.74
C GLU A 127 -0.62 21.18 17.34
N LYS A 128 -1.42 21.67 18.29
CA LYS A 128 -2.50 20.89 18.91
C LYS A 128 -3.82 21.39 18.36
N LEU A 129 -4.49 20.56 17.58
CA LEU A 129 -5.75 20.89 16.91
C LEU A 129 -6.94 20.36 17.73
N PRO A 130 -8.04 21.12 17.87
CA PRO A 130 -9.29 20.62 18.42
C PRO A 130 -9.90 19.56 17.50
N VAL A 131 -10.52 18.53 18.05
CA VAL A 131 -11.30 17.56 17.27
C VAL A 131 -12.76 17.96 17.31
N ASP A 132 -13.38 18.02 16.13
CA ASP A 132 -14.79 18.34 15.96
C ASP A 132 -15.67 17.16 16.40
N GLU A 133 -16.90 17.44 16.81
CA GLU A 133 -17.89 16.41 17.05
C GLU A 133 -18.45 15.91 15.71
N VAL A 134 -18.42 14.60 15.51
CA VAL A 134 -19.04 13.94 14.35
C VAL A 134 -20.04 12.89 14.83
N PHE A 135 -21.03 12.58 14.01
CA PHE A 135 -21.91 11.44 14.25
C PHE A 135 -21.14 10.15 13.99
N THR A 136 -21.15 9.23 14.95
CA THR A 136 -20.59 7.89 14.80
C THR A 136 -21.63 6.91 14.25
N SER A 137 -21.22 5.68 13.95
CA SER A 137 -22.12 4.58 13.54
C SER A 137 -23.28 4.33 14.50
N ASP A 138 -23.11 4.72 15.76
CA ASP A 138 -24.11 4.55 16.83
C ASP A 138 -25.01 5.79 16.99
N ASP A 139 -25.01 6.70 16.01
CA ASP A 139 -25.75 7.96 15.98
C ASP A 139 -25.50 8.89 17.17
N LYS A 140 -24.26 8.86 17.70
CA LYS A 140 -23.81 9.71 18.81
C LYS A 140 -22.83 10.76 18.30
N LYS A 141 -23.02 12.02 18.72
CA LYS A 141 -22.02 13.07 18.52
C LYS A 141 -20.84 12.85 19.45
N GLN A 142 -19.68 12.59 18.88
CA GLN A 142 -18.45 12.35 19.63
C GLN A 142 -17.26 12.97 18.91
N LYS A 143 -16.25 13.39 19.68
CA LYS A 143 -14.96 13.84 19.16
C LYS A 143 -14.07 12.62 18.96
N VAL A 144 -14.02 12.12 17.74
CA VAL A 144 -13.39 10.84 17.42
C VAL A 144 -12.25 11.00 16.43
N VAL A 145 -11.24 10.16 16.62
CA VAL A 145 -10.08 10.02 15.77
C VAL A 145 -10.03 8.57 15.31
N TYR A 146 -9.77 8.37 14.03
CA TYR A 146 -9.76 7.05 13.40
C TYR A 146 -8.35 6.71 12.94
N ASP A 147 -7.80 5.59 13.38
CA ASP A 147 -6.66 4.99 12.68
C ASP A 147 -7.25 4.09 11.59
N GLU A 148 -6.98 4.39 10.32
CA GLU A 148 -7.63 3.75 9.17
C GLU A 148 -6.66 3.48 8.02
N VAL A 149 -7.02 2.51 7.18
CA VAL A 149 -6.32 2.18 5.93
C VAL A 149 -7.25 2.46 4.77
N ALA A 150 -6.85 3.33 3.86
CA ALA A 150 -7.51 3.47 2.57
C ALA A 150 -6.86 2.52 1.57
N PHE A 151 -7.66 1.79 0.81
CA PHE A 151 -7.27 0.96 -0.32
C PHE A 151 -7.83 1.62 -1.58
N VAL A 152 -6.93 2.18 -2.40
CA VAL A 152 -7.22 2.90 -3.63
C VAL A 152 -6.96 1.96 -4.80
N LEU A 153 -7.99 1.66 -5.59
CA LEU A 153 -7.82 0.94 -6.85
C LEU A 153 -7.41 1.93 -7.94
N LEU A 154 -6.21 1.74 -8.49
CA LEU A 154 -5.60 2.62 -9.49
C LEU A 154 -6.03 2.24 -10.91
N GLU A 155 -5.95 3.20 -11.83
CA GLU A 155 -6.27 2.98 -13.26
C GLU A 155 -5.38 1.94 -13.94
N ASN A 156 -4.17 1.75 -13.42
CA ASN A 156 -3.23 0.74 -13.92
C ASN A 156 -3.52 -0.69 -13.41
N GLY A 157 -4.63 -0.89 -12.69
CA GLY A 157 -5.06 -2.19 -12.17
C GLY A 157 -4.41 -2.63 -10.85
N LEU A 158 -3.46 -1.86 -10.33
CA LEU A 158 -2.88 -2.10 -9.00
C LEU A 158 -3.71 -1.44 -7.89
N GLN A 159 -3.48 -1.88 -6.66
CA GLN A 159 -4.03 -1.27 -5.47
C GLN A 159 -2.93 -0.52 -4.71
N LEU A 160 -3.18 0.72 -4.32
CA LEU A 160 -2.37 1.46 -3.35
C LEU A 160 -3.07 1.40 -2.00
N SER A 161 -2.34 1.05 -0.93
CA SER A 161 -2.84 1.27 0.43
C SER A 161 -2.10 2.39 1.14
N ILE A 162 -2.84 3.13 1.96
CA ILE A 162 -2.33 4.24 2.75
C ILE A 162 -2.80 4.07 4.18
N GLU A 163 -1.87 3.91 5.10
CA GLU A 163 -2.15 3.88 6.53
C GLU A 163 -2.03 5.29 7.11
N TYR A 164 -3.08 5.80 7.73
CA TYR A 164 -3.06 7.11 8.37
C TYR A 164 -4.01 7.18 9.56
N ARG A 165 -4.01 8.34 10.22
CA ARG A 165 -4.96 8.76 11.24
C ARG A 165 -5.84 9.87 10.67
N ARG A 166 -7.16 9.71 10.74
CA ARG A 166 -8.14 10.72 10.30
C ARG A 166 -8.86 11.37 11.47
N PHE A 167 -9.11 12.67 11.35
CA PHE A 167 -9.95 13.43 12.28
C PHE A 167 -10.47 14.70 11.60
N ASN A 168 -11.53 15.29 12.16
CA ASN A 168 -12.08 16.56 11.69
C ASN A 168 -11.67 17.66 12.67
N SER A 169 -11.27 18.82 12.16
CA SER A 169 -10.93 19.99 12.95
C SER A 169 -11.30 21.27 12.20
N ASN A 170 -12.11 22.12 12.84
CA ASN A 170 -12.61 23.37 12.26
C ASN A 170 -13.26 23.17 10.88
N GLY A 171 -14.03 22.09 10.70
CA GLY A 171 -14.74 21.76 9.47
C GLY A 171 -13.89 21.14 8.36
N LYS A 172 -12.59 20.90 8.59
CA LYS A 172 -11.69 20.22 7.64
C LYS A 172 -11.30 18.83 8.14
N THR A 173 -11.28 17.86 7.24
CA THR A 173 -10.72 16.52 7.48
C THR A 173 -9.20 16.58 7.34
N TYR A 174 -8.50 16.00 8.31
CA TYR A 174 -7.04 15.92 8.32
C TYR A 174 -6.58 14.47 8.38
N TYR A 175 -5.42 14.23 7.76
CA TYR A 175 -4.74 12.94 7.68
C TYR A 175 -3.35 13.08 8.30
N ALA A 176 -3.08 12.34 9.36
CA ALA A 176 -1.86 12.45 10.15
C ALA A 176 -1.23 11.08 10.39
N TRP A 177 0.01 11.06 10.89
CA TRP A 177 0.61 9.86 11.47
C TRP A 177 -0.20 9.27 12.63
N ARG A 178 -0.16 7.95 12.77
CA ARG A 178 -0.71 7.21 13.91
C ARG A 178 0.28 7.32 15.08
N TYR A 179 -0.19 7.15 16.33
CA TYR A 179 0.71 7.19 17.49
C TYR A 179 1.82 6.13 17.45
N THR A 180 1.53 4.99 16.81
CA THR A 180 2.44 3.83 16.76
C THR A 180 3.14 3.68 15.40
N ARG A 181 2.69 4.40 14.36
CA ARG A 181 3.15 4.21 12.97
C ARG A 181 3.05 5.50 12.17
N SER A 182 4.10 5.80 11.40
CA SER A 182 4.07 6.87 10.39
C SER A 182 3.13 6.52 9.24
N ILE A 183 2.79 7.52 8.43
CA ILE A 183 2.00 7.31 7.21
C ILE A 183 2.80 6.43 6.26
N THR A 184 2.20 5.30 5.86
CA THR A 184 2.85 4.29 5.02
C THR A 184 2.06 4.13 3.74
N LEU A 185 2.76 4.24 2.61
CA LEU A 185 2.27 3.97 1.27
C LEU A 185 2.72 2.56 0.87
N TYR A 186 1.82 1.75 0.32
CA TYR A 186 2.16 0.42 -0.18
C TYR A 186 1.45 0.13 -1.50
N LEU A 187 2.21 -0.06 -2.57
CA LEU A 187 1.69 -0.45 -3.88
C LEU A 187 1.68 -1.98 -3.97
N HIS A 188 0.49 -2.55 -4.07
CA HIS A 188 0.28 -3.99 -4.06
C HIS A 188 0.54 -4.61 -5.44
N TYR A 189 1.50 -5.55 -5.48
CA TYR A 189 1.77 -6.42 -6.62
C TYR A 189 1.37 -7.86 -6.28
N PRO A 190 0.09 -8.25 -6.45
CA PRO A 190 -0.27 -9.66 -6.36
C PRO A 190 0.37 -10.41 -7.53
N LEU A 191 1.11 -11.47 -7.24
CA LEU A 191 1.85 -12.24 -8.23
C LEU A 191 1.28 -13.64 -8.40
N MET A 192 1.38 -14.18 -9.61
CA MET A 192 1.21 -15.60 -9.89
C MET A 192 2.50 -16.19 -10.46
N VAL A 193 2.89 -17.34 -9.91
CA VAL A 193 3.98 -18.18 -10.41
C VAL A 193 3.39 -19.16 -11.42
N TYR A 194 3.97 -19.24 -12.60
CA TYR A 194 3.62 -20.23 -13.62
C TYR A 194 4.89 -20.82 -14.24
N LYS A 195 4.78 -22.01 -14.86
CA LYS A 195 5.84 -22.61 -15.67
C LYS A 195 5.76 -22.08 -17.10
N ASN A 196 6.85 -21.54 -17.63
CA ASN A 196 6.95 -21.28 -19.06
C ASN A 196 7.18 -22.57 -19.87
N GLU A 197 7.27 -22.46 -21.19
CA GLU A 197 7.52 -23.58 -22.10
C GLU A 197 8.83 -24.34 -21.80
N GLU A 198 9.82 -23.65 -21.22
CA GLU A 198 11.10 -24.25 -20.80
C GLU A 198 11.03 -24.93 -19.41
N GLY A 199 9.85 -24.98 -18.77
CA GLY A 199 9.68 -25.54 -17.43
C GLY A 199 10.29 -24.69 -16.32
N LYS A 200 10.58 -23.41 -16.57
CA LYS A 200 11.10 -22.46 -15.58
C LYS A 200 9.96 -21.64 -14.97
N ASN A 201 10.07 -21.34 -13.68
CA ASN A 201 9.13 -20.44 -13.03
C ASN A 201 9.29 -19.03 -13.60
N ARG A 202 8.13 -18.41 -13.83
CA ARG A 202 7.96 -17.03 -14.25
C ARG A 202 6.85 -16.39 -13.43
N LEU A 203 6.82 -15.07 -13.43
CA LEU A 203 5.92 -14.26 -12.62
C LEU A 203 5.01 -13.45 -13.54
N ILE A 204 3.73 -13.37 -13.20
CA ILE A 204 2.79 -12.41 -13.78
C ILE A 204 2.09 -11.65 -12.67
N ILE A 205 1.65 -10.43 -12.96
CA ILE A 205 0.88 -9.60 -12.03
C ILE A 205 -0.60 -9.93 -12.23
N LEU A 206 -1.32 -10.13 -11.13
CA LEU A 206 -2.74 -10.44 -11.16
C LEU A 206 -3.60 -9.17 -11.11
N PRO A 207 -4.65 -9.06 -11.93
CA PRO A 207 -5.64 -8.01 -11.79
C PRO A 207 -6.60 -8.38 -10.66
N LEU A 208 -6.32 -7.97 -9.42
CA LEU A 208 -7.21 -8.28 -8.29
C LEU A 208 -8.13 -7.08 -7.96
N PRO A 209 -9.42 -7.33 -7.67
CA PRO A 209 -10.34 -6.30 -7.20
C PRO A 209 -9.85 -5.67 -5.89
N ASN A 210 -10.33 -4.46 -5.61
CA ASN A 210 -10.00 -3.74 -4.39
C ASN A 210 -10.31 -4.57 -3.14
N TYR A 211 -9.46 -4.46 -2.11
CA TYR A 211 -9.56 -5.18 -0.84
C TYR A 211 -9.54 -6.72 -0.97
N THR A 212 -8.94 -7.26 -2.03
CA THR A 212 -8.68 -8.71 -2.16
C THR A 212 -7.38 -9.08 -1.46
N LYS A 213 -7.43 -10.05 -0.54
CA LYS A 213 -6.23 -10.57 0.15
C LYS A 213 -5.52 -11.60 -0.71
N TYR A 214 -4.22 -11.44 -0.90
CA TYR A 214 -3.38 -12.38 -1.64
C TYR A 214 -2.20 -12.86 -0.79
N SER A 215 -1.69 -14.05 -1.10
CA SER A 215 -0.58 -14.68 -0.38
C SER A 215 0.75 -14.63 -1.12
N VAL A 216 0.71 -14.47 -2.45
CA VAL A 216 1.89 -14.48 -3.32
C VAL A 216 2.16 -13.06 -3.83
N GLY A 217 3.32 -12.52 -3.48
CA GLY A 217 3.73 -11.17 -3.83
C GLY A 217 5.23 -10.95 -3.70
N PRO A 218 5.74 -9.78 -4.07
CA PRO A 218 7.18 -9.47 -4.14
C PRO A 218 7.87 -9.42 -2.78
N GLN A 219 7.13 -9.40 -1.68
CA GLN A 219 7.67 -9.48 -0.33
C GLN A 219 8.24 -10.87 0.02
N LEU A 220 7.90 -11.90 -0.75
CA LEU A 220 8.41 -13.26 -0.58
C LEU A 220 9.86 -13.37 -1.06
N ALA A 221 10.59 -14.37 -0.54
CA ALA A 221 11.95 -14.62 -0.99
C ALA A 221 11.95 -15.01 -2.47
N LEU A 222 12.77 -14.33 -3.28
CA LEU A 222 12.87 -14.57 -4.73
C LEU A 222 13.18 -16.03 -5.06
N LYS A 223 14.04 -16.67 -4.27
CA LYS A 223 14.34 -18.10 -4.39
C LYS A 223 13.06 -18.95 -4.33
N SER A 224 12.18 -18.70 -3.36
CA SER A 224 10.94 -19.47 -3.21
C SER A 224 9.95 -19.21 -4.35
N LEU A 225 10.03 -18.07 -5.03
CA LEU A 225 9.20 -17.77 -6.21
C LEU A 225 9.75 -18.43 -7.48
N ILE A 226 11.07 -18.49 -7.65
CA ILE A 226 11.70 -18.83 -8.93
C ILE A 226 12.29 -20.25 -8.98
N GLU A 227 12.80 -20.75 -7.86
CA GLU A 227 13.49 -22.04 -7.79
C GLU A 227 12.64 -23.15 -7.19
N GLU A 228 11.58 -22.80 -6.44
CA GLU A 228 10.72 -23.75 -5.74
C GLU A 228 9.34 -23.84 -6.38
N ASP A 229 8.73 -25.02 -6.34
CA ASP A 229 7.38 -25.26 -6.90
C ASP A 229 6.26 -24.95 -5.89
N THR A 230 6.61 -24.45 -4.70
CA THR A 230 5.69 -24.15 -3.59
C THR A 230 4.48 -23.35 -4.06
N TYR A 231 4.72 -22.27 -4.81
CA TYR A 231 3.69 -21.33 -5.24
C TYR A 231 3.05 -21.65 -6.60
N LEU A 232 3.32 -22.82 -7.19
CA LEU A 232 2.58 -23.29 -8.37
C LEU A 232 1.20 -23.87 -8.01
N LYS A 233 0.95 -24.12 -6.72
CA LYS A 233 -0.31 -24.71 -6.24
C LYS A 233 -1.47 -23.73 -6.41
N GLU A 234 -2.56 -24.20 -7.03
CA GLU A 234 -3.78 -23.42 -7.26
C GLU A 234 -4.39 -22.81 -5.98
N SER A 235 -4.17 -23.43 -4.82
CA SER A 235 -4.68 -22.92 -3.54
C SER A 235 -4.21 -21.50 -3.20
N TYR A 236 -3.06 -21.07 -3.74
CA TYR A 236 -2.56 -19.70 -3.57
C TYR A 236 -3.28 -18.66 -4.43
N TYR A 237 -4.03 -19.12 -5.43
CA TYR A 237 -4.74 -18.30 -6.43
C TYR A 237 -6.26 -18.46 -6.30
N ASN A 238 -6.71 -18.87 -5.11
CA ASN A 238 -8.11 -18.89 -4.71
C ASN A 238 -8.35 -17.78 -3.68
N PHE A 239 -9.28 -16.87 -4.00
CA PHE A 239 -9.50 -15.64 -3.25
C PHE A 239 -10.90 -15.63 -2.66
N SER A 240 -11.00 -15.34 -1.37
CA SER A 240 -12.28 -15.21 -0.67
C SER A 240 -12.83 -13.79 -0.79
N PHE A 241 -14.15 -13.68 -0.86
CA PHE A 241 -14.88 -12.43 -0.81
C PHE A 241 -16.14 -12.57 0.05
N GLU A 242 -16.64 -11.45 0.57
CA GLU A 242 -17.94 -11.39 1.22
C GLU A 242 -19.04 -11.60 0.18
N PRO A 243 -20.07 -12.44 0.41
CA PRO A 243 -21.04 -12.84 -0.62
C PRO A 243 -21.70 -11.66 -1.36
N ASN A 244 -21.93 -10.54 -0.67
CA ASN A 244 -22.52 -9.32 -1.23
C ASN A 244 -21.59 -8.56 -2.20
N ARG A 245 -20.32 -8.93 -2.29
CA ARG A 245 -19.34 -8.32 -3.21
C ARG A 245 -19.16 -9.09 -4.51
N LYS A 246 -19.87 -10.21 -4.69
CA LYS A 246 -19.70 -11.06 -5.87
C LYS A 246 -19.92 -10.30 -7.17
N ASP A 247 -21.00 -9.53 -7.25
CA ASP A 247 -21.35 -8.75 -8.45
C ASP A 247 -20.33 -7.63 -8.69
N ASP A 248 -19.85 -6.95 -7.64
CA ASP A 248 -18.80 -5.94 -7.75
C ASP A 248 -17.51 -6.53 -8.33
N ILE A 249 -17.15 -7.76 -7.93
CA ILE A 249 -15.98 -8.46 -8.44
C ILE A 249 -16.17 -8.88 -9.90
N ILE A 250 -17.35 -9.36 -10.26
CA ILE A 250 -17.70 -9.70 -11.64
C ILE A 250 -17.59 -8.45 -12.53
N ASN A 251 -18.22 -7.34 -12.10
CA ASN A 251 -18.20 -6.07 -12.81
C ASN A 251 -16.79 -5.51 -12.93
N PHE A 252 -15.94 -5.65 -11.90
CA PHE A 252 -14.53 -5.29 -11.99
C PHE A 252 -13.83 -5.96 -13.18
N TYR A 253 -14.01 -7.26 -13.41
CA TYR A 253 -13.38 -7.93 -14.55
C TYR A 253 -14.02 -7.56 -15.89
N ILE A 254 -15.35 -7.43 -15.94
CA ILE A 254 -16.07 -7.09 -17.18
C ILE A 254 -15.75 -5.66 -17.61
N GLU A 255 -15.88 -4.69 -16.71
CA GLU A 255 -15.80 -3.26 -17.03
C GLU A 255 -14.36 -2.77 -17.19
N ARG A 256 -13.42 -3.17 -16.32
CA ARG A 256 -12.03 -2.66 -16.39
C ARG A 256 -11.15 -3.42 -17.37
N TYR A 257 -11.44 -4.69 -17.63
CA TYR A 257 -10.59 -5.55 -18.46
C TYR A 257 -11.34 -6.17 -19.64
N ASN A 258 -12.47 -5.58 -20.03
CA ASN A 258 -13.33 -6.02 -21.14
C ASN A 258 -13.64 -7.52 -21.06
N GLY A 259 -13.90 -7.99 -19.84
CA GLY A 259 -14.10 -9.41 -19.56
C GLY A 259 -15.32 -9.98 -20.26
N VAL A 260 -15.18 -11.17 -20.83
CA VAL A 260 -16.27 -11.93 -21.45
C VAL A 260 -16.75 -13.00 -20.46
N ALA A 261 -18.00 -12.90 -20.05
CA ALA A 261 -18.62 -13.87 -19.15
C ALA A 261 -19.19 -15.07 -19.93
N ASP A 262 -18.87 -16.28 -19.47
CA ASP A 262 -19.47 -17.54 -19.90
C ASP A 262 -19.77 -18.41 -18.67
N ASN A 263 -21.06 -18.55 -18.35
CA ASN A 263 -21.54 -19.25 -17.16
C ASN A 263 -20.91 -18.70 -15.86
N ASN A 264 -20.09 -19.50 -15.17
CA ASN A 264 -19.39 -19.12 -13.94
C ASN A 264 -17.93 -18.67 -14.19
N LYS A 265 -17.58 -18.40 -15.44
CA LYS A 265 -16.24 -17.99 -15.84
C LYS A 265 -16.26 -16.60 -16.46
N ILE A 266 -15.18 -15.85 -16.23
CA ILE A 266 -14.89 -14.62 -16.95
C ILE A 266 -13.50 -14.76 -17.55
N THR A 267 -13.36 -14.46 -18.84
CA THR A 267 -12.05 -14.33 -19.49
C THR A 267 -11.75 -12.86 -19.68
N CYS A 268 -10.59 -12.39 -19.24
CA CYS A 268 -10.16 -11.00 -19.42
C CYS A 268 -8.67 -10.90 -19.71
N THR A 269 -8.23 -9.78 -20.27
CA THR A 269 -6.81 -9.52 -20.57
C THR A 269 -6.26 -8.41 -19.69
N TYR A 270 -5.13 -8.65 -19.04
CA TYR A 270 -4.40 -7.64 -18.26
C TYR A 270 -2.90 -7.72 -18.53
N LEU A 271 -2.29 -6.57 -18.82
CA LEU A 271 -0.88 -6.46 -19.25
C LEU A 271 -0.52 -7.41 -20.40
N GLY A 272 -1.45 -7.61 -21.35
CA GLY A 272 -1.27 -8.51 -22.50
C GLY A 272 -1.32 -10.00 -22.17
N ILE A 273 -1.76 -10.38 -20.96
CA ILE A 273 -1.93 -11.77 -20.54
C ILE A 273 -3.41 -12.05 -20.32
N ASP A 274 -3.88 -13.15 -20.90
CA ASP A 274 -5.25 -13.63 -20.73
C ASP A 274 -5.38 -14.44 -19.43
N PHE A 275 -6.45 -14.15 -18.70
CA PHE A 275 -6.81 -14.79 -17.45
C PHE A 275 -8.19 -15.41 -17.55
N ILE A 276 -8.38 -16.54 -16.85
CA ILE A 276 -9.67 -17.16 -16.62
C ILE A 276 -9.98 -17.03 -15.12
N ILE A 277 -11.09 -16.37 -14.81
CA ILE A 277 -11.61 -16.20 -13.47
C ILE A 277 -12.80 -17.14 -13.32
N THR A 278 -12.73 -18.08 -12.39
CA THR A 278 -13.84 -19.01 -12.10
C THR A 278 -14.44 -18.70 -10.75
N PHE A 279 -15.75 -18.46 -10.71
CA PHE A 279 -16.48 -18.11 -9.50
C PHE A 279 -17.14 -19.34 -8.87
N ASP A 280 -17.00 -19.43 -7.55
CA ASP A 280 -17.76 -20.29 -6.67
C ASP A 280 -18.72 -19.44 -5.80
N GLU A 281 -19.24 -19.98 -4.70
CA GLU A 281 -20.19 -19.29 -3.82
C GLU A 281 -19.56 -18.03 -3.18
N ASN A 282 -18.44 -18.23 -2.45
CA ASN A 282 -17.78 -17.18 -1.66
C ASN A 282 -16.29 -17.02 -2.02
N THR A 283 -15.87 -17.62 -3.13
CA THR A 283 -14.49 -17.58 -3.62
C THR A 283 -14.44 -17.44 -5.13
N PHE A 284 -13.34 -16.88 -5.65
CA PHE A 284 -13.01 -16.97 -7.06
C PHE A 284 -11.57 -17.44 -7.22
N LYS A 285 -11.33 -18.19 -8.29
CA LYS A 285 -9.99 -18.64 -8.70
C LYS A 285 -9.56 -17.86 -9.91
N ILE A 286 -8.27 -17.53 -10.00
CA ILE A 286 -7.67 -16.98 -11.21
C ILE A 286 -6.62 -17.93 -11.75
N ALA A 287 -6.62 -18.15 -13.05
CA ALA A 287 -5.61 -18.91 -13.76
C ALA A 287 -5.17 -18.13 -14.99
N LYS A 288 -3.90 -18.30 -15.39
CA LYS A 288 -3.45 -17.88 -16.71
C LYS A 288 -4.12 -18.78 -17.75
N ALA A 289 -4.71 -18.18 -18.79
CA ALA A 289 -5.26 -18.91 -19.93
C ALA A 289 -4.15 -19.56 -20.78
#